data_AF-A0A643FSC8-F1
#
_entry.id   AF-A0A643FSC8-F1
#
_cell.length_a   1.000
_cell.length_b   1.000
_cell.length_c   1.000
_cell.angle_alpha   90.00
_cell.angle_beta   90.00
_cell.angle_gamma   90.00
#
_symmetry.space_group_name_H-M   'P 1'
#
loop_
_entity.id
_entity.type
_entity.pdbx_description
1 polymer ?
#
loop_
_entity_poly.entity_id
_entity_poly.type
_entity_poly.pdbx_seq_one_letter_code
_entity_poly.pdbx_strand_id
1 'polypeptide(L)'
;MTSLSAELRLGITMKKLPVNDYLTLSAFHLSEETFCCFGQEPVLANNFASYFVEVINVYAPSARHYAIPEDLEKVMQYAMSLGITLLHFDVTADEIEVLPRYEWS
;
A
#
# COMPACT_ATOMS: atom_id res chain seq x y z
N MET A 1 49.45 14.57 -19.27
CA MET A 1 48.61 14.83 -18.08
C MET A 1 47.25 14.20 -18.33
N THR A 2 47.08 12.98 -17.85
CA THR A 2 45.82 12.25 -17.81
C THR A 2 44.94 12.84 -16.71
N SER A 3 43.74 13.30 -17.07
CA SER A 3 42.67 13.55 -16.09
C SER A 3 41.63 12.46 -16.25
N LEU A 4 41.66 11.51 -15.32
CA LEU A 4 40.59 10.56 -15.05
C LEU A 4 39.64 11.23 -14.05
N SER A 5 38.41 11.48 -14.44
CA SER A 5 37.26 11.24 -13.56
C SER A 5 36.00 11.23 -14.41
N ALA A 6 35.42 10.03 -14.46
CA ALA A 6 34.11 9.74 -15.00
C ALA A 6 33.04 10.60 -14.30
N GLU A 7 32.44 11.52 -15.03
CA GLU A 7 31.04 11.85 -14.77
C GLU A 7 30.21 10.95 -15.68
N LEU A 8 29.85 9.77 -15.14
CA LEU A 8 28.65 9.07 -15.53
C LEU A 8 27.47 10.03 -15.33
N ARG A 9 27.20 10.86 -16.34
CA ARG A 9 25.86 11.41 -16.55
C ARG A 9 25.02 10.29 -17.12
N LEU A 10 24.76 9.29 -16.28
CA LEU A 10 23.60 8.42 -16.45
C LEU A 10 22.42 9.36 -16.55
N GLY A 11 21.95 9.56 -17.77
CA GLY A 11 20.61 10.04 -18.03
C GLY A 11 19.66 9.04 -17.39
N ILE A 12 19.43 9.22 -16.08
CA ILE A 12 18.29 8.66 -15.39
C ILE A 12 17.11 9.43 -15.98
N THR A 13 16.68 8.98 -17.15
CA THR A 13 15.32 9.20 -17.58
C THR A 13 14.51 8.56 -16.47
N MET A 14 14.02 9.38 -15.54
CA MET A 14 12.97 8.94 -14.63
C MET A 14 11.86 8.43 -15.53
N LYS A 15 11.75 7.10 -15.67
CA LYS A 15 10.54 6.50 -16.20
C LYS A 15 9.46 6.95 -15.23
N LYS A 16 8.65 7.91 -15.67
CA LYS A 16 7.41 8.29 -15.01
C LYS A 16 6.64 6.96 -14.87
N LEU A 17 6.61 6.43 -13.65
CA LEU A 17 5.82 5.23 -13.36
C LEU A 17 4.37 5.56 -13.76
N PRO A 18 3.68 4.68 -14.50
CA PRO A 18 2.31 4.94 -14.91
C PRO A 18 1.45 5.18 -13.66
N VAL A 19 0.66 6.25 -13.69
CA VAL A 19 -0.14 6.77 -12.56
C VAL A 19 -1.44 5.95 -12.41
N ASN A 20 -1.35 4.61 -12.35
CA ASN A 20 -2.53 3.72 -12.44
C ASN A 20 -2.61 2.52 -11.47
N ASP A 21 -1.68 2.31 -10.54
CA ASP A 21 -1.62 0.98 -9.88
C ASP A 21 -2.11 0.93 -8.42
N TYR A 22 -2.84 1.96 -7.94
CA TYR A 22 -3.38 1.94 -6.58
C TYR A 22 -4.90 2.10 -6.49
N LEU A 23 -5.50 1.27 -5.63
CA LEU A 23 -6.91 1.36 -5.27
C LEU A 23 -7.04 2.34 -4.10
N THR A 24 -7.80 3.42 -4.30
CA THR A 24 -8.20 4.32 -3.21
C THR A 24 -9.53 3.84 -2.63
N LEU A 25 -9.61 3.68 -1.32
CA LEU A 25 -10.81 3.23 -0.63
C LEU A 25 -10.93 3.85 0.76
N SER A 26 -12.15 3.82 1.29
CA SER A 26 -12.42 4.33 2.62
C SER A 26 -11.56 3.63 3.68
N ALA A 27 -10.99 4.43 4.59
CA ALA A 27 -10.26 3.89 5.74
C ALA A 27 -11.16 3.04 6.67
N PHE A 28 -12.48 3.24 6.63
CA PHE A 28 -13.47 2.44 7.36
C PHE A 28 -13.56 0.98 6.90
N HIS A 29 -12.82 0.58 5.87
CA HIS A 29 -12.61 -0.84 5.54
C HIS A 29 -11.64 -1.56 6.48
N LEU A 30 -11.07 -0.83 7.42
CA LEU A 30 -10.19 -1.34 8.46
C LEU A 30 -10.80 -1.04 9.83
N SER A 31 -10.56 -1.92 10.79
CA SER A 31 -10.82 -1.67 12.20
C SER A 31 -9.94 -0.52 12.70
N GLU A 32 -10.40 0.18 13.73
CA GLU A 32 -9.63 1.25 14.37
C GLU A 32 -8.28 0.74 14.87
N GLU A 33 -8.22 -0.50 15.39
CA GLU A 33 -6.98 -1.16 15.80
C GLU A 33 -6.02 -1.32 14.62
N THR A 34 -6.46 -1.91 13.51
CA THR A 34 -5.64 -2.07 12.30
C THR A 34 -5.17 -0.72 11.77
N PHE A 35 -6.05 0.28 11.70
CA PHE A 35 -5.72 1.61 11.21
C PHE A 35 -4.71 2.34 12.11
N CYS A 36 -4.88 2.28 13.43
CA CYS A 36 -4.01 2.95 14.40
C CYS A 36 -2.66 2.25 14.58
N CYS A 37 -2.62 0.92 14.41
CA CYS A 37 -1.41 0.12 14.61
C CYS A 37 -0.53 0.00 13.36
N PHE A 38 -0.87 0.68 12.26
CA PHE A 38 -0.04 0.77 11.06
C PHE A 38 1.24 1.61 11.30
N GLY A 39 2.25 0.97 11.89
CA GLY A 39 3.57 1.57 12.14
C GLY A 39 4.75 0.80 11.57
N GLN A 40 4.53 -0.40 11.00
CA GLN A 40 5.54 -1.25 10.37
C GLN A 40 4.97 -1.90 9.10
N GLU A 41 5.84 -2.51 8.27
CA GLU A 41 5.49 -3.17 7.00
C GLU A 41 4.16 -3.95 7.07
N PRO A 42 3.29 -3.88 6.04
CA PRO A 42 3.55 -3.41 4.66
C PRO A 42 3.18 -1.94 4.40
N VAL A 43 3.16 -1.08 5.42
CA VAL A 43 2.91 0.36 5.25
C VAL A 43 4.12 1.02 4.60
N LEU A 44 3.93 1.58 3.40
CA LEU A 44 4.97 2.25 2.63
C LEU A 44 5.08 3.74 2.99
N ALA A 45 3.96 4.36 3.33
CA ALA A 45 3.90 5.75 3.78
C ALA A 45 2.62 6.02 4.58
N ASN A 46 2.71 6.91 5.56
CA ASN A 46 1.58 7.46 6.29
C ASN A 46 1.60 9.00 6.24
N ASN A 47 0.41 9.61 6.20
CA ASN A 47 0.21 10.99 6.61
C ASN A 47 -0.92 11.02 7.68
N PHE A 48 -1.24 12.20 8.22
CA PHE A 48 -2.23 12.33 9.30
C PHE A 48 -3.64 11.81 8.96
N ALA A 49 -3.98 11.57 7.69
CA ALA A 49 -5.31 11.19 7.24
C ALA A 49 -5.35 10.06 6.19
N SER A 50 -4.20 9.56 5.72
CA SER A 50 -4.15 8.50 4.73
C SER A 50 -2.93 7.60 4.82
N TYR A 51 -3.11 6.35 4.40
CA TYR A 51 -2.11 5.29 4.44
C TYR A 51 -1.92 4.66 3.06
N PHE A 52 -0.66 4.49 2.66
CA PHE A 52 -0.30 3.70 1.49
C PHE A 52 0.23 2.34 1.94
N VAL A 53 -0.41 1.27 1.47
CA VAL A 53 -0.10 -0.10 1.90
C VAL A 53 0.20 -0.95 0.68
N GLU A 54 1.36 -1.63 0.68
CA GLU A 54 1.70 -2.59 -0.36
C GLU A 54 0.78 -3.81 -0.28
N VAL A 55 0.23 -4.23 -1.42
CA VAL A 55 -0.53 -5.48 -1.49
C VAL A 55 0.44 -6.64 -1.55
N ILE A 56 0.55 -7.37 -0.45
CA ILE A 56 1.38 -8.57 -0.35
C ILE A 56 0.54 -9.83 -0.45
N ASN A 57 1.04 -10.82 -1.19
CA ASN A 57 0.43 -12.15 -1.17
C ASN A 57 0.77 -12.84 0.15
N VAL A 58 -0.17 -12.79 1.10
CA VAL A 58 -0.02 -13.36 2.45
C VAL A 58 0.24 -14.86 2.47
N TYR A 59 -0.16 -15.56 1.40
CA TYR A 59 0.08 -17.00 1.21
C TYR A 59 1.44 -17.32 0.58
N ALA A 60 2.15 -16.32 0.09
CA ALA A 60 3.50 -16.51 -0.44
C ALA A 60 4.45 -16.91 0.70
N PRO A 61 5.39 -17.84 0.47
CA PRO A 61 6.37 -18.24 1.49
C PRO A 61 7.16 -17.07 2.10
N SER A 62 7.38 -16.01 1.32
CA SER A 62 8.07 -14.78 1.74
C SER A 62 7.28 -13.94 2.74
N ALA A 63 5.96 -14.11 2.82
CA ALA A 63 5.07 -13.30 3.67
C ALA A 63 4.82 -13.92 5.06
N ARG A 64 5.37 -15.12 5.34
CA ARG A 64 5.11 -15.88 6.58
C ARG A 64 5.51 -15.19 7.89
N HIS A 65 6.27 -14.10 7.81
CA HIS A 65 6.73 -13.34 8.97
C HIS A 65 5.81 -12.17 9.33
N TYR A 66 4.84 -11.83 8.47
CA TYR A 66 3.91 -10.74 8.73
C TYR A 66 2.68 -11.24 9.48
N ALA A 67 2.38 -10.62 10.62
CA ALA A 67 1.10 -10.77 11.30
C ALA A 67 0.12 -9.77 10.69
N ILE A 68 -0.56 -10.17 9.61
CA ILE A 68 -1.50 -9.31 8.88
C ILE A 68 -2.88 -9.43 9.53
N PRO A 69 -3.51 -8.32 9.95
CA PRO A 69 -4.87 -8.33 10.45
C PRO A 69 -5.88 -8.86 9.42
N GLU A 70 -6.93 -9.54 9.90
CA GLU A 70 -7.92 -10.22 9.03
C GLU A 70 -8.67 -9.24 8.11
N ASP A 71 -8.99 -8.05 8.60
CA ASP A 71 -9.63 -6.98 7.83
C ASP A 71 -8.73 -6.49 6.69
N LEU A 72 -7.45 -6.25 6.97
CA LEU A 72 -6.46 -5.90 5.95
C LEU A 72 -6.24 -7.03 4.94
N GLU A 73 -6.20 -8.28 5.39
CA GLU A 73 -6.07 -9.45 4.51
C GLU A 73 -7.21 -9.49 3.47
N LYS A 74 -8.45 -9.28 3.90
CA LYS A 74 -9.62 -9.26 2.98
C LYS A 74 -9.51 -8.16 1.92
N VAL A 75 -9.07 -6.96 2.32
CA VAL A 75 -8.83 -5.86 1.38
C VAL A 75 -7.71 -6.20 0.39
N MET A 76 -6.61 -6.78 0.87
CA MET A 76 -5.49 -7.21 0.02
C MET A 76 -5.92 -8.28 -0.98
N GLN A 77 -6.69 -9.29 -0.55
CA GLN A 77 -7.22 -10.33 -1.44
C GLN A 77 -8.10 -9.73 -2.55
N TYR A 78 -8.96 -8.77 -2.20
CA TYR A 78 -9.76 -8.05 -3.18
C TYR A 78 -8.88 -7.29 -4.18
N ALA A 79 -7.90 -6.52 -3.70
CA ALA A 79 -6.98 -5.78 -4.55
C ALA A 79 -6.17 -6.70 -5.49
N MET A 80 -5.68 -7.84 -4.98
CA MET A 80 -5.01 -8.86 -5.77
C MET A 80 -5.89 -9.41 -6.89
N SER A 81 -7.19 -9.63 -6.62
CA SER A 81 -8.14 -10.12 -7.64
C SER A 81 -8.32 -9.15 -8.81
N LEU A 82 -8.06 -7.86 -8.57
CA LEU A 82 -8.11 -6.78 -9.57
C LEU A 82 -6.74 -6.51 -10.22
N GLY A 83 -5.68 -7.21 -9.81
CA GLY A 83 -4.31 -6.95 -10.27
C GLY A 83 -3.69 -5.68 -9.69
N ILE A 84 -4.25 -5.15 -8.59
CA ILE A 84 -3.75 -3.96 -7.89
C ILE A 84 -2.63 -4.36 -6.93
N THR A 85 -1.58 -3.55 -6.87
CA THR A 85 -0.38 -3.80 -6.05
C THR A 85 -0.20 -2.80 -4.91
N LEU A 86 -0.99 -1.72 -4.89
CA LEU A 86 -0.91 -0.65 -3.90
C LEU A 86 -2.31 -0.24 -3.43
N LEU A 87 -2.48 -0.07 -2.13
CA LEU A 87 -3.70 0.44 -1.52
C LEU A 87 -3.47 1.85 -1.01
N HIS A 88 -4.48 2.70 -1.13
CA HIS A 88 -4.54 4.01 -0.50
C HIS A 88 -5.81 4.09 0.34
N PHE A 89 -5.66 4.14 1.66
CA PHE A 89 -6.77 4.31 2.58
C PHE A 89 -6.96 5.79 2.90
N ASP A 90 -8.13 6.33 2.63
CA ASP A 90 -8.49 7.73 2.88
C ASP A 90 -9.87 7.77 3.54
N VAL A 91 -10.01 8.51 4.65
CA VAL A 91 -11.28 8.64 5.39
C VAL A 91 -12.40 9.30 4.57
N THR A 92 -12.04 10.03 3.51
CA THR A 92 -12.97 10.74 2.62
C THR A 92 -13.30 9.96 1.35
N ALA A 93 -12.63 8.83 1.11
CA ALA A 93 -12.87 8.01 -0.06
C ALA A 93 -14.14 7.16 0.09
N ASP A 94 -14.67 6.73 -1.05
CA ASP A 94 -15.86 5.90 -1.13
C ASP A 94 -15.62 4.50 -0.52
N GLU A 95 -16.71 3.94 0.00
CA GLU A 95 -16.76 2.56 0.47
C GLU A 95 -17.09 1.59 -0.67
N ILE A 96 -16.51 0.40 -0.61
CA ILE A 96 -16.77 -0.72 -1.51
C ILE A 96 -17.65 -1.72 -0.78
N GLU A 97 -18.86 -1.96 -1.28
CA GLU A 97 -19.89 -2.78 -0.60
C GLU A 97 -19.46 -4.21 -0.27
N VAL A 98 -18.55 -4.80 -1.06
CA VAL A 98 -18.08 -6.19 -0.85
C VAL A 98 -16.98 -6.31 0.20
N LEU A 99 -16.42 -5.20 0.65
CA LEU A 99 -15.37 -5.16 1.67
C LEU A 99 -15.99 -4.95 3.06
N PRO A 100 -15.34 -5.44 4.14
CA PRO A 100 -15.82 -5.21 5.50
C PRO A 100 -15.87 -3.71 5.80
N ARG A 101 -16.81 -3.27 6.64
CA ARG A 101 -16.93 -1.89 7.10
C ARG A 101 -16.95 -1.86 8.62
N TYR A 102 -16.21 -0.93 9.21
CA TYR A 102 -16.13 -0.72 10.65
C TYR A 102 -16.59 0.68 11.01
N GLU A 103 -17.28 0.81 12.14
CA GLU A 103 -17.54 2.09 12.77
C GLU A 103 -16.40 2.39 13.74
N TRP A 104 -15.84 3.59 13.66
CA TRP A 104 -14.84 4.08 14.61
C TRP A 104 -15.50 5.05 15.59
N SER A 105 -15.03 5.07 16.83
CA SER A 105 -15.60 5.87 17.92
C SER A 105 -14.97 7.24 18.12
#